data_AF-A0A4S2M3I3-F1
#
_entry.id   AF-A0A4S2M3I3-F1
#
_cell.length_a   1.000
_cell.length_b   1.000
_cell.length_c   1.000
_cell.angle_alpha   90.00
_cell.angle_beta   90.00
_cell.angle_gamma   90.00
#
_symmetry.space_group_name_H-M   'P 1'
#
loop_
_entity.id
_entity.type
_entity.pdbx_description
1 polymer ?
#
loop_
_entity_poly.entity_id
_entity_poly.type
_entity_poly.pdbx_seq_one_letter_code
_entity_poly.pdbx_strand_id
1 'polypeptide(L)'
;MTNDQCTPEYWFWIGTAFYMCFLLNEIIVPYFSGLWFKNYDQLKRPLYFEWNGRCTSTFHAIVVCMCSIWCLLFHDELWTNKLFNTDCLSRTTLAVSCGYMIYDLITMIWYTGGVPLLTYIVHHLVVIIGDILILKHNFGMFYVHYKLLTELSTPLVNLSLVIPSGQTVRLNKSVRITVMTRMMVMMMAVMLPVLIIMMVRWIIIFI
;
A
#
# COMPACT_ATOMS: atom_id res chain seq x y z
N MET A 1 15.85 8.86 30.55
CA MET A 1 15.36 9.86 29.58
C MET A 1 14.54 9.08 28.58
N THR A 2 13.22 9.12 28.70
CA THR A 2 12.29 8.44 27.79
C THR A 2 12.23 9.24 26.49
N ASN A 3 12.40 8.55 25.35
CA ASN A 3 12.35 9.13 24.01
C ASN A 3 10.90 9.54 23.63
N ASP A 4 10.29 10.45 24.40
CA ASP A 4 8.94 11.00 24.17
C ASP A 4 8.91 12.07 23.06
N GLN A 5 9.89 12.05 22.14
CA GLN A 5 10.16 13.14 21.19
C GLN A 5 9.57 12.90 19.79
N CYS A 6 8.78 11.85 19.56
CA CYS A 6 8.18 11.64 18.24
C CYS A 6 6.72 11.21 18.28
N THR A 7 5.81 12.17 18.47
CA THR A 7 4.49 12.14 17.80
C THR A 7 3.87 13.55 17.74
N PRO A 8 3.77 14.18 16.55
CA PRO A 8 2.48 14.74 16.15
C PRO A 8 1.44 13.62 16.26
N GLU A 9 0.23 13.91 16.74
CA GLU A 9 -0.84 12.91 16.83
C GLU A 9 -0.95 12.15 15.50
N TYR A 10 -0.94 10.80 15.51
CA TYR A 10 -0.98 10.00 14.28
C TYR A 10 -2.19 10.35 13.38
N TRP A 11 -3.24 10.93 13.96
CA TRP A 11 -4.36 11.56 13.27
C TRP A 11 -3.95 12.65 12.28
N PHE A 12 -2.96 13.47 12.61
CA PHE A 12 -2.39 14.47 11.71
C PHE A 12 -1.81 13.81 10.45
N TRP A 13 -1.04 12.74 10.61
CA TRP A 13 -0.45 12.00 9.49
C TRP A 13 -1.49 11.25 8.66
N ILE A 14 -2.50 10.65 9.31
CA ILE A 14 -3.65 10.03 8.63
C ILE A 14 -4.39 11.08 7.78
N GLY A 15 -4.74 12.22 8.37
CA GLY A 15 -5.46 13.29 7.67
C GLY A 15 -4.65 13.91 6.54
N THR A 16 -3.35 14.13 6.76
CA THR A 16 -2.44 14.62 5.73
C THR A 16 -2.34 13.62 4.58
N ALA A 17 -2.16 12.33 4.87
CA ALA A 17 -2.08 11.30 3.84
C ALA A 17 -3.39 11.17 3.05
N PHE A 18 -4.54 11.23 3.71
CA PHE A 18 -5.85 11.26 3.06
C PHE A 18 -5.94 12.44 2.07
N TYR A 19 -5.58 13.64 2.51
CA TYR A 19 -5.62 14.83 1.66
C TYR A 19 -4.62 14.75 0.50
N MET A 20 -3.42 14.22 0.74
CA MET A 20 -2.42 14.00 -0.31
C MET A 20 -2.90 12.96 -1.33
N CYS A 21 -3.61 11.91 -0.90
CA CYS A 21 -4.23 10.95 -1.82
C CYS A 21 -5.31 11.61 -2.69
N PHE A 22 -6.11 12.51 -2.12
CA PHE A 22 -7.06 13.31 -2.88
C PHE A 22 -6.36 14.18 -3.95
N LEU A 23 -5.33 14.93 -3.58
CA LEU A 23 -4.56 15.74 -4.54
C LEU A 23 -3.90 14.87 -5.62
N LEU A 24 -3.36 13.72 -5.22
CA LEU A 24 -2.74 12.77 -6.13
C LEU A 24 -3.74 12.26 -7.16
N ASN A 25 -4.91 11.82 -6.72
CA ASN A 25 -5.93 11.20 -7.57
C ASN A 25 -6.67 12.19 -8.47
N GLU A 26 -6.94 13.40 -7.97
CA GLU A 26 -7.77 14.40 -8.69
C GLU A 26 -6.96 15.41 -9.50
N ILE A 27 -5.67 15.61 -9.19
CA ILE A 27 -4.85 16.64 -9.85
C ILE A 27 -3.64 16.02 -10.53
N ILE A 28 -2.79 15.33 -9.76
CA ILE A 28 -1.47 14.88 -10.24
C ILE A 28 -1.63 13.77 -11.27
N VAL A 29 -2.40 12.72 -10.94
CA VAL A 29 -2.60 11.58 -11.84
C VAL A 29 -3.26 11.99 -13.15
N PRO A 30 -4.35 12.80 -13.17
CA PRO A 30 -4.92 13.28 -14.42
C PRO A 30 -3.94 14.11 -15.26
N TYR A 31 -3.19 15.00 -14.62
CA TYR A 31 -2.21 15.84 -15.31
C TYR A 31 -1.15 15.00 -16.03
N PHE A 32 -0.49 14.07 -15.32
CA PHE A 32 0.53 13.21 -15.93
C PHE A 32 -0.07 12.20 -16.90
N SER A 33 -1.27 11.69 -16.63
CA SER A 33 -1.92 10.72 -17.51
C SER A 33 -2.34 11.34 -18.84
N GLY A 34 -2.84 12.58 -18.84
CA GLY A 34 -3.14 13.33 -20.07
C GLY A 34 -1.91 13.64 -20.91
N LEU A 35 -0.75 13.86 -20.27
CA LEU A 35 0.52 14.08 -20.97
C LEU A 35 1.09 12.82 -21.62
N TRP A 36 0.99 11.67 -20.95
CA TRP A 36 1.64 10.43 -21.40
C TRP A 36 0.71 9.50 -22.19
N PHE A 37 -0.61 9.61 -22.02
CA PHE A 37 -1.59 8.72 -22.65
C PHE A 37 -2.59 9.51 -23.51
N LYS A 38 -2.39 9.44 -24.84
CA LYS A 38 -3.16 10.21 -25.84
C LYS A 38 -4.70 10.08 -25.76
N ASN A 39 -5.22 8.99 -25.20
CA ASN A 39 -6.66 8.72 -25.10
C ASN A 39 -7.21 8.85 -23.68
N TYR A 40 -6.43 9.36 -22.73
CA TYR A 40 -6.85 9.50 -21.33
C TYR A 40 -8.06 10.42 -21.18
N ASP A 41 -8.06 11.57 -21.87
CA ASP A 41 -9.17 12.53 -21.83
C ASP A 41 -10.45 12.01 -22.49
N GLN A 42 -10.36 10.89 -23.24
CA GLN A 42 -11.48 10.24 -23.89
C GLN A 42 -12.04 9.06 -23.07
N LEU A 43 -11.47 8.78 -21.89
CA LEU A 43 -11.93 7.68 -21.04
C LEU A 43 -13.35 7.95 -20.54
N LYS A 44 -14.18 6.90 -20.58
CA LYS A 44 -15.50 6.93 -19.93
C LYS A 44 -15.32 7.07 -18.42
N ARG A 45 -16.26 7.78 -17.78
CA ARG A 45 -16.23 8.09 -16.34
C ARG A 45 -15.86 6.91 -15.41
N PRO A 46 -16.40 5.69 -15.55
CA PRO A 46 -16.00 4.57 -14.69
C PRO A 46 -14.54 4.16 -14.88
N LEU A 47 -14.06 4.14 -16.13
CA LEU A 47 -12.70 3.73 -16.47
C LEU A 47 -11.67 4.81 -16.11
N TYR A 48 -12.09 6.08 -16.15
CA TYR A 48 -11.30 7.22 -15.67
C TYR A 48 -11.00 7.11 -14.17
N PHE A 49 -12.02 6.86 -13.35
CA PHE A 49 -11.82 6.70 -11.90
C PHE A 49 -11.04 5.42 -11.56
N GLU A 50 -11.29 4.33 -12.29
CA GLU A 50 -10.51 3.08 -12.14
C GLU A 50 -9.04 3.30 -12.47
N TRP A 51 -8.74 4.05 -13.54
CA TRP A 51 -7.36 4.42 -13.89
C TRP A 51 -6.70 5.22 -12.77
N ASN A 52 -7.37 6.28 -12.30
CA ASN A 52 -6.78 7.17 -11.30
C ASN A 52 -6.53 6.44 -9.97
N GLY A 53 -7.50 5.66 -9.50
CA GLY A 53 -7.35 4.83 -8.30
C GLY A 53 -6.21 3.83 -8.41
N ARG A 54 -5.98 3.25 -9.60
CA ARG A 54 -4.85 2.34 -9.84
C ARG A 54 -3.49 3.01 -9.80
N CYS A 55 -3.38 4.23 -10.33
CA CYS A 55 -2.15 5.00 -10.22
C CYS A 55 -1.88 5.42 -8.77
N THR A 56 -2.91 5.89 -8.06
CA THR A 56 -2.83 6.31 -6.65
C THR A 56 -2.43 5.13 -5.74
N SER A 57 -3.06 3.97 -5.90
CA SER A 57 -2.73 2.74 -5.15
C SER A 57 -1.33 2.22 -5.44
N THR A 58 -0.87 2.33 -6.69
CA THR A 58 0.50 1.98 -7.10
C THR A 58 1.52 2.88 -6.41
N PHE A 59 1.28 4.20 -6.41
CA PHE A 59 2.14 5.17 -5.75
C PHE A 59 2.21 4.91 -4.24
N HIS A 60 1.06 4.72 -3.59
CA HIS A 60 0.98 4.37 -2.17
C HIS A 60 1.80 3.10 -1.86
N ALA A 61 1.57 2.02 -2.59
CA ALA A 61 2.25 0.74 -2.39
C ALA A 61 3.78 0.87 -2.48
N ILE A 62 4.26 1.61 -3.47
CA ILE A 62 5.69 1.87 -3.67
C ILE A 62 6.28 2.63 -2.47
N VAL A 63 5.61 3.70 -2.01
CA VAL A 63 6.07 4.51 -0.87
C VAL A 63 6.12 3.69 0.41
N VAL A 64 5.03 2.99 0.77
CA VAL A 64 5.00 2.23 2.03
C VAL A 64 5.90 1.00 2.01
N CYS A 65 6.11 0.37 0.86
CA CYS A 65 7.10 -0.71 0.73
C CYS A 65 8.51 -0.17 0.94
N MET A 66 8.88 0.95 0.31
CA MET A 66 10.21 1.54 0.51
C MET A 66 10.46 1.93 1.97
N CYS A 67 9.50 2.61 2.61
CA CYS A 67 9.60 2.95 4.02
C CYS A 67 9.67 1.70 4.91
N SER A 68 8.90 0.66 4.62
CA SER A 68 8.92 -0.59 5.39
C SER A 68 10.23 -1.35 5.26
N ILE A 69 10.81 -1.40 4.05
CA ILE A 69 12.16 -1.96 3.85
C ILE A 69 13.18 -1.17 4.66
N TRP A 70 13.12 0.16 4.63
CA TRP A 70 14.01 1.01 5.40
C TRP A 70 13.89 0.74 6.91
N CYS A 71 12.67 0.75 7.45
CA CYS A 71 12.42 0.44 8.85
C CYS A 71 12.99 -0.94 9.23
N LEU A 72 12.68 -1.97 8.44
CA LEU A 72 13.14 -3.33 8.71
C LEU A 72 14.66 -3.50 8.55
N LEU A 73 15.35 -2.73 7.71
CA LEU A 73 16.80 -2.83 7.47
C LEU A 73 17.66 -1.95 8.38
N PHE A 74 17.14 -0.85 8.89
CA PHE A 74 17.97 0.13 9.61
C PHE A 74 17.52 0.41 11.04
N HIS A 75 16.33 -0.03 11.47
CA HIS A 75 15.85 0.18 12.83
C HIS A 75 15.95 -1.11 13.66
N ASP A 76 17.05 -1.25 14.41
CA ASP A 76 17.28 -2.40 15.30
C ASP A 76 16.24 -2.52 16.42
N GLU A 77 15.61 -1.41 16.80
CA GLU A 77 14.55 -1.40 17.82
C GLU A 77 13.40 -2.34 17.46
N LEU A 78 12.99 -2.40 16.18
CA LEU A 78 11.92 -3.30 15.73
C LEU A 78 12.32 -4.78 15.85
N TRP A 79 13.62 -5.09 15.83
CA TRP A 79 14.16 -6.44 15.94
C TRP A 79 14.35 -6.92 17.37
N THR A 80 14.71 -6.01 18.27
CA THR A 80 14.93 -6.32 19.69
C THR A 80 13.63 -6.67 20.42
N ASN A 81 12.54 -5.96 20.15
CA ASN A 81 11.21 -6.31 20.64
C ASN A 81 10.15 -6.13 19.54
N LYS A 82 9.93 -7.21 18.79
CA LYS A 82 9.01 -7.27 17.64
C LYS A 82 7.56 -6.92 17.99
N LEU A 83 7.17 -7.02 19.25
CA LEU A 83 5.80 -6.79 19.69
C LEU A 83 5.56 -5.35 20.13
N PHE A 84 6.50 -4.71 20.85
CA PHE A 84 6.24 -3.44 21.51
C PHE A 84 7.14 -2.28 21.07
N ASN A 85 8.25 -2.56 20.37
CA ASN A 85 9.11 -1.49 19.89
C ASN A 85 8.56 -0.86 18.61
N THR A 86 8.70 0.45 18.53
CA THR A 86 8.24 1.28 17.43
C THR A 86 9.18 2.46 17.30
N ASP A 87 9.43 2.92 16.07
CA ASP A 87 10.10 4.18 15.81
C ASP A 87 9.17 5.17 15.07
N CYS A 88 9.61 6.42 14.95
CA CYS A 88 8.79 7.46 14.36
C CYS A 88 8.47 7.25 12.88
N LEU A 89 9.44 6.75 12.10
CA LEU A 89 9.21 6.48 10.68
C LEU A 89 8.23 5.33 10.52
N SER A 90 8.33 4.29 11.34
CA SER A 90 7.38 3.18 11.36
C SER A 90 5.95 3.64 11.65
N ARG A 91 5.78 4.45 12.70
CA ARG A 91 4.47 5.02 13.08
C ARG A 91 3.90 5.91 11.98
N THR A 92 4.70 6.81 11.43
CA THR A 92 4.28 7.70 10.33
C THR A 92 3.93 6.90 9.08
N THR A 93 4.71 5.88 8.74
CA THR A 93 4.45 5.01 7.57
C THR A 93 3.10 4.30 7.70
N LEU A 94 2.81 3.75 8.88
CA LEU A 94 1.53 3.11 9.14
C LEU A 94 0.37 4.13 9.12
N ALA A 95 0.55 5.31 9.71
CA ALA A 95 -0.45 6.38 9.66
C ALA A 95 -0.74 6.84 8.22
N VAL A 96 0.30 6.97 7.39
CA VAL A 96 0.16 7.27 5.95
C VAL A 96 -0.61 6.16 5.23
N SER A 97 -0.30 4.91 5.55
CA SER A 97 -1.02 3.75 5.00
C SER A 97 -2.49 3.76 5.37
N CYS A 98 -2.81 3.99 6.64
CA CYS A 98 -4.17 4.08 7.12
C CYS A 98 -4.95 5.22 6.44
N GLY A 99 -4.34 6.39 6.24
CA GLY A 99 -4.95 7.52 5.52
C GLY A 99 -5.28 7.19 4.07
N TYR A 100 -4.38 6.48 3.37
CA TYR A 100 -4.66 5.96 2.04
C TYR A 100 -5.81 4.95 2.05
N MET A 101 -5.84 3.99 2.97
CA MET A 101 -6.88 2.96 3.03
C MET A 101 -8.28 3.57 3.25
N ILE A 102 -8.37 4.64 4.03
CA ILE A 102 -9.62 5.40 4.21
C ILE A 102 -10.03 6.08 2.90
N TYR A 103 -9.08 6.72 2.20
CA TYR A 103 -9.35 7.34 0.90
C TYR A 103 -9.81 6.33 -0.15
N ASP A 104 -9.12 5.19 -0.26
CA ASP A 104 -9.43 4.12 -1.19
C ASP A 104 -10.82 3.51 -0.91
N LEU A 105 -11.16 3.31 0.37
CA LEU A 105 -12.48 2.85 0.77
C LEU A 105 -13.60 3.81 0.32
N ILE A 106 -13.42 5.12 0.53
CA ILE A 106 -14.42 6.12 0.15
C ILE A 106 -14.59 6.20 -1.36
N THR A 107 -13.49 6.28 -2.11
CA THR A 107 -13.53 6.35 -3.57
C THR A 107 -14.10 5.07 -4.18
N MET A 108 -13.76 3.90 -3.62
CA MET A 108 -14.32 2.62 -4.03
C MET A 108 -15.84 2.59 -3.84
N ILE A 109 -16.38 3.05 -2.71
CA ILE A 109 -17.84 3.11 -2.47
C ILE A 109 -18.54 4.02 -3.48
N TRP A 110 -17.91 5.13 -3.88
CA TRP A 110 -18.50 6.07 -4.84
C TRP A 110 -18.48 5.60 -6.29
N TYR A 111 -17.45 4.87 -6.71
CA TYR A 111 -17.23 4.59 -8.12
C TYR A 111 -17.33 3.11 -8.50
N THR A 112 -17.27 2.18 -7.54
CA THR A 112 -17.32 0.74 -7.79
C THR A 112 -18.70 0.19 -7.44
N GLY A 113 -19.27 -0.64 -8.32
CA GLY A 113 -20.54 -1.34 -8.09
C GLY A 113 -20.42 -2.84 -8.37
N GLY A 114 -21.20 -3.66 -7.66
CA GLY A 114 -21.34 -5.11 -7.90
C GLY A 114 -20.93 -6.01 -6.74
N VAL A 115 -21.03 -7.33 -6.95
CA VAL A 115 -20.83 -8.39 -5.94
C VAL A 115 -19.46 -8.37 -5.21
N PRO A 116 -18.30 -8.06 -5.84
CA PRO A 116 -17.03 -8.05 -5.12
C PRO A 116 -16.82 -6.80 -4.22
N LEU A 117 -17.72 -5.82 -4.26
CA LEU A 117 -17.60 -4.59 -3.47
C LEU A 117 -17.61 -4.87 -1.96
N LEU A 118 -18.51 -5.76 -1.49
CA LEU A 118 -18.64 -6.06 -0.06
C LEU A 118 -17.35 -6.66 0.52
N THR A 119 -16.71 -7.57 -0.22
CA THR A 119 -15.45 -8.19 0.22
C THR A 119 -14.33 -7.17 0.34
N TYR A 120 -14.25 -6.20 -0.57
CA TYR A 120 -13.24 -5.15 -0.49
C TYR A 120 -13.53 -4.16 0.64
N ILE A 121 -14.80 -3.78 0.85
CA ILE A 121 -15.19 -2.92 1.98
C ILE A 121 -14.80 -3.58 3.30
N VAL A 122 -15.18 -4.83 3.51
CA VAL A 122 -14.84 -5.56 4.75
C VAL A 122 -13.33 -5.68 4.91
N HIS A 123 -12.60 -5.99 3.84
CA HIS A 123 -11.14 -6.04 3.87
C HIS A 123 -10.53 -4.71 4.32
N HIS A 124 -10.90 -3.58 3.69
CA HIS A 124 -10.37 -2.28 4.08
C HIS A 124 -10.76 -1.88 5.49
N LEU A 125 -12.00 -2.16 5.94
CA LEU A 125 -12.41 -1.87 7.32
C LEU A 125 -11.56 -2.64 8.32
N VAL A 126 -11.28 -3.92 8.08
CA VAL A 126 -10.40 -4.73 8.94
C VAL A 126 -8.99 -4.15 8.98
N VAL A 127 -8.44 -3.75 7.82
CA VAL A 127 -7.11 -3.12 7.74
C VAL A 127 -7.08 -1.79 8.50
N ILE A 128 -8.05 -0.90 8.27
CA ILE A 128 -8.13 0.41 8.93
C ILE A 128 -8.24 0.25 10.45
N ILE A 129 -9.13 -0.64 10.92
CA ILE A 129 -9.29 -0.89 12.36
C ILE A 129 -8.01 -1.47 12.95
N GLY A 130 -7.38 -2.43 12.27
CA GLY A 130 -6.10 -3.01 12.67
C GLY A 130 -5.00 -1.96 12.79
N ASP A 131 -4.82 -1.14 11.75
CA ASP A 131 -3.81 -0.08 11.71
C ASP A 131 -4.01 0.93 12.85
N ILE A 132 -5.26 1.36 13.10
CA ILE A 132 -5.58 2.27 14.22
C ILE A 132 -5.27 1.65 15.58
N LEU A 133 -5.62 0.37 15.79
CA LEU A 133 -5.32 -0.32 17.04
C LEU A 133 -3.82 -0.43 17.28
N ILE A 134 -3.04 -0.72 16.23
CA ILE A 134 -1.58 -0.83 16.30
C ILE A 134 -0.95 0.53 16.58
N LEU A 135 -1.43 1.61 15.93
CA LEU A 135 -0.98 2.98 16.19
C LEU A 135 -1.30 3.46 17.62
N LYS A 136 -2.45 3.04 18.16
CA LYS A 136 -2.91 3.42 19.50
C LYS A 136 -2.17 2.67 20.61
N HIS A 137 -1.94 1.37 20.42
CA HIS A 137 -1.37 0.50 21.44
C HIS A 137 0.14 0.24 21.26
N ASN A 138 0.74 0.76 20.18
CA ASN A 138 2.14 0.51 19.81
C ASN A 138 2.48 -1.00 19.79
N PHE A 139 1.56 -1.80 19.25
CA PHE A 139 1.65 -3.26 19.32
C PHE A 139 1.72 -3.87 17.93
N GLY A 140 2.78 -4.64 17.65
CA GLY A 140 2.92 -5.41 16.41
C GLY A 140 3.43 -4.62 15.21
N MET A 141 4.12 -3.48 15.41
CA MET A 141 4.68 -2.65 14.33
C MET A 141 5.60 -3.43 13.38
N PHE A 142 6.45 -4.32 13.91
CA PHE A 142 7.30 -5.17 13.09
C PHE A 142 6.50 -6.00 12.07
N TYR A 143 5.40 -6.61 12.52
CA TYR A 143 4.55 -7.46 11.68
C TYR A 143 3.75 -6.65 10.65
N VAL A 144 3.37 -5.41 10.99
CA VAL A 144 2.74 -4.50 10.03
C VAL A 144 3.69 -4.16 8.90
N HIS A 145 4.95 -3.83 9.18
CA HIS A 145 5.92 -3.58 8.11
C HIS A 145 6.12 -4.80 7.23
N TYR A 146 6.11 -6.00 7.82
CA TYR A 146 6.15 -7.23 7.06
C TYR A 146 4.91 -7.42 6.16
N LYS A 147 3.70 -7.09 6.67
CA LYS A 147 2.47 -7.04 5.85
C LYS A 147 2.59 -6.00 4.74
N LEU A 148 3.08 -4.80 5.01
CA LEU A 148 3.16 -3.72 4.04
C LEU A 148 4.05 -4.05 2.84
N LEU A 149 5.06 -4.91 3.01
CA LEU A 149 5.84 -5.42 1.88
C LEU A 149 4.95 -6.17 0.85
N THR A 150 3.81 -6.74 1.27
CA THR A 150 2.91 -7.48 0.38
C THR A 150 2.17 -6.55 -0.58
N GLU A 151 2.10 -5.25 -0.26
CA GLU A 151 1.52 -4.23 -1.14
C GLU A 151 2.32 -4.05 -2.44
N LEU A 152 3.56 -4.54 -2.52
CA LEU A 152 4.35 -4.55 -3.76
C LEU A 152 3.68 -5.37 -4.88
N SER A 153 2.71 -6.23 -4.55
CA SER A 153 1.88 -6.89 -5.56
C SER A 153 0.95 -5.92 -6.30
N THR A 154 0.46 -4.87 -5.65
CA THR A 154 -0.48 -3.87 -6.20
C THR A 154 0.01 -3.21 -7.50
N PRO A 155 1.25 -2.67 -7.60
CA PRO A 155 1.74 -2.12 -8.87
C PRO A 155 1.80 -3.18 -9.97
N LEU A 156 2.13 -4.44 -9.64
CA LEU A 156 2.20 -5.52 -10.62
C LEU A 156 0.81 -5.94 -11.13
N VAL A 157 -0.20 -5.96 -10.24
CA VAL A 157 -1.61 -6.17 -10.61
C VAL A 157 -2.03 -5.06 -11.56
N ASN A 158 -1.76 -3.81 -11.19
CA ASN A 158 -2.26 -2.65 -11.91
C ASN A 158 -1.58 -2.48 -13.29
N LEU A 159 -0.28 -2.74 -13.40
CA LEU A 159 0.44 -2.72 -14.68
C LEU A 159 -0.09 -3.76 -15.68
N SER A 160 -0.53 -4.93 -15.21
CA SER A 160 -1.07 -5.99 -16.08
C SER A 160 -2.38 -5.62 -16.80
N LEU A 161 -3.03 -4.53 -16.38
CA LEU A 161 -4.31 -4.06 -16.92
C LEU A 161 -4.17 -2.72 -17.66
N VAL A 162 -3.01 -2.07 -17.64
CA VAL A 162 -2.72 -0.82 -18.35
C VAL A 162 -2.20 -1.15 -19.75
N ILE A 163 -3.10 -1.46 -20.68
CA ILE A 163 -2.82 -1.37 -22.12
C ILE A 163 -3.83 -0.39 -22.73
N PRO A 164 -3.43 0.87 -22.97
CA PRO A 164 -4.26 1.86 -23.64
C PRO A 164 -4.25 1.62 -25.15
N SER A 165 -5.04 0.64 -25.59
CA SER A 165 -5.51 0.55 -26.98
C SER A 165 -6.85 -0.20 -27.04
N GLY A 166 -7.93 0.58 -26.98
CA GLY A 166 -9.19 0.29 -27.68
C GLY A 166 -10.22 -0.61 -27.00
N GLN A 167 -9.84 -1.57 -26.19
CA GLN A 167 -10.79 -2.37 -25.42
C GLN A 167 -10.11 -2.73 -24.12
N THR A 168 -10.77 -2.54 -22.98
CA THR A 168 -10.39 -3.21 -21.73
C THR A 168 -10.18 -4.68 -22.07
N VAL A 169 -8.92 -5.12 -22.18
CA VAL A 169 -8.65 -6.54 -22.34
C VAL A 169 -9.04 -7.12 -20.99
N ARG A 170 -10.29 -7.57 -20.87
CA ARG A 170 -10.65 -8.55 -19.85
C ARG A 170 -9.73 -9.72 -20.13
N LEU A 171 -8.62 -9.77 -19.40
CA LEU A 171 -7.68 -10.87 -19.48
C LEU A 171 -8.50 -12.14 -19.33
N ASN A 172 -8.40 -13.05 -20.30
CA ASN A 172 -9.06 -14.34 -20.22
C ASN A 172 -8.73 -14.97 -18.86
N LYS A 173 -9.66 -15.75 -18.27
CA LYS A 173 -9.52 -16.32 -16.92
C LYS A 173 -8.14 -16.94 -16.69
N SER A 174 -7.58 -17.61 -17.69
CA SER A 174 -6.24 -18.21 -17.68
C SER A 174 -5.09 -17.20 -17.61
N VAL A 175 -5.20 -16.04 -18.29
CA VAL A 175 -4.21 -14.96 -18.22
C VAL A 175 -4.28 -14.26 -16.86
N ARG A 176 -5.48 -14.03 -16.32
CA ARG A 176 -5.67 -13.51 -14.96
C ARG A 176 -5.08 -14.43 -13.90
N ILE A 177 -5.30 -15.75 -14.02
CA ILE A 177 -4.66 -16.75 -13.15
C ILE A 177 -3.14 -16.72 -13.32
N THR A 178 -2.63 -16.66 -14.56
CA THR A 178 -1.18 -16.62 -14.81
C THR A 178 -0.53 -15.37 -14.21
N VAL A 179 -1.17 -14.21 -14.30
CA VAL A 179 -0.71 -12.97 -13.66
C VAL A 179 -0.77 -13.10 -12.14
N MET A 180 -1.87 -13.61 -11.55
CA MET A 180 -1.96 -13.87 -10.11
C MET A 180 -0.90 -14.85 -9.60
N THR A 181 -0.67 -15.95 -10.30
CA THR A 181 0.38 -16.92 -9.97
C THR A 181 1.77 -16.31 -10.10
N ARG A 182 2.04 -15.52 -11.15
CA ARG A 182 3.33 -14.82 -11.32
C ARG A 182 3.56 -13.74 -10.27
N MET A 183 2.50 -13.06 -9.81
CA MET A 183 2.57 -12.11 -8.70
C MET A 183 2.80 -12.80 -7.37
N MET A 184 2.11 -13.91 -7.09
CA MET A 184 2.39 -14.73 -5.90
C MET A 184 3.84 -15.22 -5.89
N VAL A 185 4.36 -15.67 -7.04
CA VAL A 185 5.76 -16.09 -7.17
C VAL A 185 6.73 -14.90 -7.03
N MET A 186 6.42 -13.71 -7.55
CA MET A 186 7.25 -12.51 -7.33
C MET A 186 7.18 -11.99 -5.89
N MET A 187 6.01 -12.02 -5.25
CA MET A 187 5.88 -11.72 -3.82
C MET A 187 6.74 -12.69 -3.02
N MET A 188 6.67 -13.99 -3.31
CA MET A 188 7.57 -14.96 -2.72
C MET A 188 9.03 -14.63 -3.04
N ALA A 189 9.39 -14.28 -4.27
CA ALA A 189 10.75 -13.99 -4.70
C ALA A 189 11.32 -12.64 -4.21
N VAL A 190 10.51 -11.70 -3.75
CA VAL A 190 10.96 -10.45 -3.09
C VAL A 190 10.94 -10.64 -1.57
N MET A 191 9.91 -11.29 -1.04
CA MET A 191 9.81 -11.61 0.38
C MET A 191 10.87 -12.60 0.81
N LEU A 192 11.23 -13.61 0.01
CA LEU A 192 12.23 -14.62 0.36
C LEU A 192 13.63 -14.01 0.54
N PRO A 193 14.18 -13.21 -0.40
CA PRO A 193 15.45 -12.53 -0.19
C PRO A 193 15.41 -11.53 0.96
N VAL A 194 14.32 -10.78 1.11
CA VAL A 194 14.15 -9.87 2.25
C VAL A 194 14.13 -10.68 3.55
N LEU A 195 13.37 -11.77 3.63
CA LEU A 195 13.36 -12.72 4.75
C LEU A 195 14.73 -13.36 5.00
N ILE A 196 15.48 -13.70 3.96
CA ILE A 196 16.82 -14.32 4.06
C ILE A 196 17.81 -13.29 4.59
N ILE A 197 17.85 -12.07 4.04
CA ILE A 197 18.68 -10.96 4.52
C ILE A 197 18.32 -10.64 5.97
N MET A 198 17.02 -10.64 6.29
CA MET A 198 16.50 -10.44 7.63
C MET A 198 16.85 -11.58 8.59
N MET A 199 16.82 -12.85 8.15
CA MET A 199 17.27 -14.01 8.93
C MET A 199 18.77 -13.97 9.18
N VAL A 200 19.57 -13.66 8.16
CA VAL A 200 21.02 -13.49 8.30
C VAL A 200 21.34 -12.38 9.29
N ARG A 201 20.63 -11.24 9.20
CA ARG A 201 20.79 -10.15 10.16
C ARG A 201 20.34 -10.54 11.57
N TRP A 202 19.24 -11.29 11.72
CA TRP A 202 18.81 -11.81 13.02
C TRP A 202 19.87 -12.74 13.64
N ILE A 203 20.47 -13.62 12.84
CA ILE A 203 21.58 -14.47 13.29
C ILE A 203 22.78 -13.61 13.75
N ILE A 204 23.12 -12.55 13.02
CA ILE A 204 24.25 -11.66 13.36
C ILE A 204 24.00 -10.83 14.64
N ILE A 205 22.76 -10.43 14.90
CA ILE A 205 22.43 -9.62 16.09
C ILE A 205 22.37 -10.49 17.37
N PHE A 206 22.04 -11.77 17.24
CA PHE A 206 21.75 -12.67 18.38
C PHE A 206 22.74 -13.82 18.58
N ILE A 207 23.83 -13.89 17.79
CA ILE A 207 25.03 -14.71 18.03
C ILE A 207 26.18 -13.78 18.42
#